data_AF-A0A6A4QQV2-F1
#
_entry.id   AF-A0A6A4QQV2-F1
#
_cell.length_a   1.000
_cell.length_b   1.000
_cell.length_c   1.000
_cell.angle_alpha   90.00
_cell.angle_beta   90.00
_cell.angle_gamma   90.00
#
_symmetry.space_group_name_H-M   'P 1'
#
loop_
_entity.id
_entity.type
_entity.pdbx_description
1 polymer ?
#
loop_
_entity_poly.entity_id
_entity_poly.type
_entity_poly.pdbx_seq_one_letter_code
_entity_poly.pdbx_strand_id
1 'polypeptide(L)' 'MTYGTSIGKRYARTDELGVPFAITVDSTTSVTLRERDSKDQVRVDVEKAASVVKEVTEGHTTWADVWSTFPHQSSTPTDD' A
#
# COMPACT_ATOMS: atom_id res chain seq x y z
N MET A 1 35.17 15.41 6.70
CA MET A 1 34.01 16.00 6.00
C MET A 1 33.76 15.12 4.80
N THR A 2 32.79 14.21 4.81
CA THR A 2 31.37 14.50 4.52
C THR A 2 30.41 13.66 5.39
N TYR A 3 29.34 14.33 5.85
CA TYR A 3 28.12 13.82 6.48
C TYR A 3 27.51 12.63 5.70
N GLY A 4 26.73 11.69 6.24
CA GLY A 4 26.04 11.62 7.51
C GLY A 4 25.03 10.46 7.47
N THR A 5 24.85 9.85 8.65
CA THR A 5 23.72 9.00 9.04
C THR A 5 23.66 7.61 8.39
N SER A 6 24.25 6.66 9.10
CA SER A 6 24.08 5.22 8.95
C SER A 6 22.61 4.88 8.66
N ILE A 7 22.38 4.17 7.55
CA ILE A 7 21.07 3.66 7.11
C ILE A 7 20.32 2.94 8.25
N GLY A 8 21.04 2.38 9.23
CA GLY A 8 20.48 1.79 10.46
C GLY A 8 19.53 2.71 11.25
N LYS A 9 19.66 4.04 11.17
CA LYS A 9 18.74 4.98 11.84
C LYS A 9 17.45 5.25 11.05
N ARG A 10 17.39 4.86 9.76
CA ARG A 10 16.14 4.87 8.98
C ARG A 10 15.28 3.64 9.28
N TYR A 11 15.90 2.47 9.47
CA TYR A 11 15.18 1.23 9.79
C TYR A 11 14.53 1.24 11.18
N ALA A 12 15.13 1.93 12.17
CA ALA A 12 14.51 2.10 13.49
C ALA A 12 13.19 2.88 13.46
N ARG A 13 12.97 3.74 12.45
CA ARG A 13 11.66 4.39 12.23
C ARG A 13 10.67 3.51 11.47
N THR A 14 11.11 2.41 10.87
CA THR A 14 10.24 1.52 10.08
C THR A 14 9.59 0.43 10.94
N ASP A 15 10.23 0.03 12.04
CA ASP A 15 9.76 -1.04 12.92
C ASP A 15 8.59 -0.61 13.85
N GLU A 16 8.37 0.69 14.04
CA GLU A 16 7.25 1.26 14.82
C GLU A 16 5.93 1.45 14.01
N LEU A 17 5.92 1.22 12.68
CA LEU A 17 4.99 1.90 11.76
C LEU A 17 3.65 1.25 11.40
N GLY A 18 3.23 0.14 12.02
CA GLY A 18 1.83 -0.33 11.88
C GLY A 18 1.31 -0.41 10.44
N VAL A 19 2.02 -1.12 9.56
CA VAL A 19 1.76 -1.20 8.10
C VAL A 19 0.25 -1.36 7.80
N PRO A 20 -0.42 -0.32 7.27
CA PRO A 20 -1.87 -0.35 7.04
C PRO A 20 -2.28 -1.11 5.77
N PHE A 21 -1.35 -1.27 4.81
CA PHE A 21 -1.62 -1.88 3.51
C PHE A 21 -0.58 -2.94 3.14
N ALA A 22 -1.02 -4.07 2.60
CA ALA A 22 -0.19 -5.09 1.99
C ALA A 22 -0.24 -4.95 0.47
N ILE A 23 0.90 -5.13 -0.21
CA ILE A 23 0.98 -5.07 -1.68
C ILE A 23 1.45 -6.43 -2.18
N THR A 24 0.73 -7.00 -3.12
CA THR A 24 1.03 -8.30 -3.74
C THR A 24 1.20 -8.10 -5.24
N VAL A 25 2.29 -8.62 -5.81
CA VAL A 25 2.53 -8.56 -7.25
C VAL A 25 1.94 -9.84 -7.87
N ASP A 26 0.79 -9.73 -8.54
CA ASP A 26 0.10 -10.88 -9.13
C ASP A 26 0.69 -11.30 -10.48
N SER A 27 1.20 -10.35 -11.26
CA SER A 27 1.73 -10.57 -12.60
C SER A 27 2.70 -9.45 -12.99
N THR A 28 3.43 -9.62 -14.10
CA THR A 28 4.43 -8.65 -14.58
C THR A 28 3.92 -7.22 -14.71
N THR A 29 2.62 -7.03 -14.96
CA THR A 29 2.00 -5.72 -15.17
C THR A 29 1.01 -5.31 -14.08
N SER A 30 0.70 -6.18 -13.12
CA SER A 30 -0.41 -5.98 -12.19
C SER A 30 -0.01 -6.29 -10.76
N VAL A 31 -0.44 -5.43 -9.86
CA VAL A 31 -0.31 -5.63 -8.41
C VAL A 31 -1.66 -5.43 -7.75
N THR A 32 -1.88 -6.13 -6.65
CA THR A 32 -3.04 -5.99 -5.78
C THR A 32 -2.60 -5.32 -4.47
N LEU A 33 -3.25 -4.23 -4.10
CA LEU A 33 -3.12 -3.65 -2.76
C LEU A 33 -4.27 -4.15 -1.90
N ARG A 34 -3.96 -4.53 -0.67
CA ARG A 34 -4.91 -5.02 0.31
C ARG A 34 -4.84 -4.18 1.57
N GLU A 35 -5.96 -3.64 2.01
CA GLU A 35 -6.05 -2.97 3.31
C GLU A 35 -6.20 -3.98 4.45
N ARG A 36 -5.50 -3.71 5.56
CA ARG A 36 -5.50 -4.58 6.74
C ARG A 36 -6.86 -4.62 7.43
N ASP A 37 -7.48 -3.46 7.66
CA ASP A 37 -8.66 -3.34 8.51
C ASP A 37 -9.94 -3.81 7.79
N SER A 38 -10.18 -3.40 6.54
CA SER A 38 -11.37 -3.82 5.79
C SER A 38 -11.21 -5.15 5.04
N LYS A 39 -9.97 -5.68 4.91
CA LYS A 39 -9.62 -6.85 4.07
C LYS A 39 -9.96 -6.68 2.58
N ASP A 40 -10.13 -5.44 2.19
CA ASP A 40 -10.50 -4.98 0.86
C ASP A 40 -9.28 -5.03 -0.08
N GLN A 41 -9.48 -5.48 -1.32
CA GLN A 41 -8.43 -5.63 -2.33
C GLN A 41 -8.68 -4.77 -3.56
N VAL A 42 -7.70 -3.96 -3.97
CA VAL A 42 -7.71 -3.17 -5.21
C VAL A 42 -6.64 -3.65 -6.16
N ARG A 43 -6.95 -3.73 -7.45
CA ARG A 43 -5.99 -4.11 -8.48
C ARG A 43 -5.51 -2.86 -9.22
N VAL A 44 -4.19 -2.66 -9.26
CA VAL A 44 -3.57 -1.53 -9.97
C VAL A 44 -2.45 -2.00 -10.89
N ASP A 45 -2.17 -1.21 -11.91
CA ASP A 45 -1.00 -1.43 -12.77
C ASP A 45 0.29 -1.24 -11.98
N VAL A 46 1.30 -2.07 -12.23
CA VAL A 46 2.60 -1.99 -11.55
C VAL A 46 3.27 -0.62 -11.69
N GLU A 47 3.09 0.04 -12.83
CA GLU A 47 3.62 1.38 -13.11
C GLU A 47 2.94 2.47 -12.28
N LYS A 48 1.67 2.27 -11.91
CA LYS A 48 0.89 3.21 -11.10
C LYS A 48 0.98 2.89 -9.62
N ALA A 49 1.24 1.64 -9.26
CA ALA A 49 1.29 1.17 -7.88
C ALA A 49 2.19 2.01 -6.97
N ALA A 50 3.43 2.27 -7.42
CA ALA A 50 4.39 3.05 -6.64
C ALA A 50 3.88 4.48 -6.39
N SER A 51 3.24 5.10 -7.38
CA SER A 51 2.66 6.44 -7.27
C SER A 51 1.47 6.45 -6.32
N VAL A 52 0.56 5.47 -6.44
CA VAL A 52 -0.62 5.34 -5.56
C VAL A 52 -0.20 5.16 -4.11
N VAL A 53 0.74 4.26 -3.83
CA VAL A 53 1.25 4.02 -2.47
C VAL A 53 1.89 5.27 -1.91
N LYS A 54 2.64 6.01 -2.73
CA LYS A 54 3.25 7.27 -2.33
C LYS A 54 2.19 8.30 -1.95
N GLU A 55 1.19 8.53 -2.79
CA GLU A 55 0.11 9.50 -2.56
C GLU A 55 -0.70 9.18 -1.30
N VAL A 56 -1.01 7.89 -1.06
CA VAL A 56 -1.69 7.44 0.16
C VAL A 56 -0.82 7.64 1.40
N THR A 57 0.48 7.36 1.29
CA THR A 57 1.43 7.51 2.42
C THR A 57 1.73 8.97 2.74
N GLU A 58 1.77 9.84 1.72
CA GLU A 58 1.95 11.29 1.85
C GLU A 58 0.65 12.00 2.28
N GLY A 59 -0.50 11.30 2.29
CA GLY A 59 -1.80 11.82 2.71
C GLY A 59 -2.47 12.72 1.67
N HIS A 60 -2.01 12.69 0.41
CA HIS A 60 -2.64 13.40 -0.70
C HIS A 60 -3.94 12.73 -1.15
N THR A 61 -4.07 11.42 -0.92
CA THR A 61 -5.27 10.65 -1.26
C THR A 61 -5.61 9.68 -0.13
N THR A 62 -6.89 9.34 0.01
CA THR A 62 -7.33 8.38 1.02
C THR A 62 -7.50 6.98 0.42
N TRP A 63 -7.52 5.95 1.27
CA TRP A 63 -7.82 4.59 0.81
C TRP A 63 -9.19 4.50 0.12
N ALA A 64 -10.19 5.23 0.61
CA ALA A 64 -11.53 5.26 0.00
C ALA A 64 -11.52 5.83 -1.42
N ASP A 65 -10.66 6.82 -1.69
CA ASP A 65 -10.47 7.38 -3.04
C ASP A 65 -9.82 6.35 -3.97
N VAL A 66 -8.78 5.65 -3.49
CA VAL A 66 -8.12 4.57 -4.24
C VAL A 66 -9.10 3.45 -4.53
N TRP A 67 -9.86 3.03 -3.52
CA TRP A 67 -10.91 2.03 -3.64
C TRP A 67 -11.92 2.39 -4.73
N SER A 68 -12.36 3.64 -4.79
CA SER A 68 -13.35 4.10 -5.77
C SER A 68 -12.77 4.32 -7.17
N THR A 69 -11.44 4.48 -7.28
CA THR A 69 -10.75 4.78 -8.55
C THR A 69 -10.33 3.53 -9.31
N PHE A 70 -9.97 2.47 -8.59
CA PHE A 70 -9.39 1.26 -9.18
C PHE A 70 -10.36 0.07 -9.14
N PRO A 71 -10.21 -0.91 -10.05
CA PRO A 71 -10.95 -2.16 -9.95
C PRO A 71 -10.74 -2.82 -8.60
N HIS A 72 -11.82 -3.05 -7.86
CA HIS A 72 -11.77 -3.46 -6.46
C HIS A 72 -12.63 -4.71 -6.21
N GLN A 73 -12.21 -5.52 -5.22
CA GLN A 73 -12.87 -6.75 -4.81
C GLN A 73 -12.97 -6.75 -3.28
N SER A 74 -14.18 -6.58 -2.78
CA SER A 74 -14.48 -6.76 -1.36
C SER A 74 -14.64 -8.26 -1.06
N SER A 75 -14.01 -8.73 0.00
CA SER A 75 -14.25 -10.09 0.48
C SER A 75 -15.60 -10.08 1.20
N THR A 76 -16.69 -10.47 0.54
CA THR A 76 -17.94 -10.76 1.24
C THR A 76 -17.64 -11.81 2.30
N PRO A 77 -17.89 -11.56 3.60
CA PRO A 77 -17.81 -12.62 4.59
C PRO A 77 -18.89 -13.63 4.24
N THR A 78 -18.48 -14.78 3.72
CA THR A 78 -19.32 -15.97 3.70
C THR A 78 -19.50 -16.37 5.15
N ASP A 79 -20.61 -15.96 5.74
CA ASP A 79 -21.14 -16.48 7.00
C ASP A 79 -21.53 -17.96 6.72
N ASP A 80 -20.76 -18.89 7.29
CA ASP A 80 -21.08 -20.32 7.42
C ASP A 80 -20.97 -20.70 8.90
#